data_AF-A0A385YP82-F1
#
_entry.id   AF-A0A385YP82-F1
#
_cell.length_a   1.000
_cell.length_b   1.000
_cell.length_c   1.000
_cell.angle_alpha   90.00
_cell.angle_beta   90.00
_cell.angle_gamma   90.00
#
_symmetry.space_group_name_H-M   'P 1'
#
loop_
_entity.id
_entity.type
_entity.pdbx_description
1 polymer ?
#
loop_
_entity_poly.entity_id
_entity_poly.type
_entity_poly.pdbx_seq_one_letter_code
_entity_poly.pdbx_strand_id
1 'polypeptide(L)'
;MGKSKSTRRISLIVVCCCSGLLLAACNSKEPEIQLEVHVSPISPNEFNKLELGDRIINPTIEDFRQLTFRFHMEHSNAIDHRTIRMFDEWSNTLYSIGGQHRDWGSTSSSQDNENENFAKYTHDVVFYSRDVSEEELKNAFADATIYISWSDSQKHFQERTYSIGENLTFEQETKQK
;
A
#
# COMPACT_ATOMS: atom_id res chain seq x y z
N MET A 1 40.22 -2.13 -78.03
CA MET A 1 40.91 -0.92 -77.52
C MET A 1 39.94 0.25 -77.56
N GLY A 2 39.87 1.05 -76.48
CA GLY A 2 39.20 2.36 -76.50
C GLY A 2 38.12 2.54 -75.42
N LYS A 3 38.53 3.00 -74.24
CA LYS A 3 37.65 3.43 -73.13
C LYS A 3 36.87 4.69 -73.54
N SER A 4 35.63 4.83 -73.07
CA SER A 4 35.06 6.15 -72.81
C SER A 4 34.27 6.14 -71.50
N LYS A 5 34.71 6.99 -70.58
CA LYS A 5 34.06 7.30 -69.30
C LYS A 5 32.96 8.32 -69.57
N SER A 6 31.80 8.19 -68.95
CA SER A 6 30.89 9.32 -68.76
C SER A 6 30.31 9.33 -67.35
N THR A 7 30.26 10.55 -66.85
CA THR A 7 30.14 11.06 -65.48
C THR A 7 28.80 10.82 -64.78
N ARG A 8 28.93 10.63 -63.46
CA ARG A 8 27.96 10.81 -62.35
C ARG A 8 26.67 11.58 -62.68
N ARG A 9 25.53 10.99 -62.29
CA ARG A 9 24.44 11.73 -61.64
C ARG A 9 24.05 11.01 -60.35
N ILE A 10 24.20 11.73 -59.25
CA ILE A 10 23.80 11.36 -57.89
C ILE A 10 22.29 11.56 -57.81
N SER A 11 21.54 10.52 -57.44
CA SER A 11 20.18 10.67 -56.92
C SER A 11 20.13 10.00 -55.56
N LEU A 12 20.35 10.79 -54.50
CA LEU A 12 19.86 10.49 -53.16
C LEU A 12 18.34 10.37 -53.25
N ILE A 13 17.79 9.16 -53.05
CA ILE A 13 16.40 9.02 -52.61
C ILE A 13 16.46 8.59 -51.15
N VAL A 14 16.43 9.61 -50.30
CA VAL A 14 16.06 9.53 -48.89
C VAL A 14 14.53 9.43 -48.88
N VAL A 15 13.98 8.30 -48.49
CA VAL A 15 12.60 8.23 -47.94
C VAL A 15 12.66 7.48 -46.63
N CYS A 16 13.07 8.25 -45.62
CA CYS A 16 12.55 8.29 -44.26
C CYS A 16 11.29 7.44 -44.02
N CYS A 17 11.43 6.13 -43.76
CA CYS A 17 10.45 5.36 -43.00
C CYS A 17 10.73 5.58 -41.50
N CYS A 18 10.62 6.82 -41.07
CA CYS A 18 10.67 7.19 -39.67
C CYS A 18 9.29 6.98 -39.06
N SER A 19 9.25 6.05 -38.11
CA SER A 19 8.61 6.24 -36.80
C SER A 19 7.15 6.68 -36.83
N GLY A 20 6.27 5.76 -37.20
CA GLY A 20 4.87 5.75 -36.79
C GLY A 20 4.64 4.93 -35.52
N LEU A 21 5.58 4.93 -34.56
CA LEU A 21 5.27 4.52 -33.19
C LEU A 21 4.66 5.75 -32.51
N LEU A 22 3.34 5.87 -32.64
CA LEU A 22 2.54 6.70 -31.77
C LEU A 22 2.70 6.15 -30.35
N LEU A 23 3.77 6.54 -29.66
CA LEU A 23 3.74 6.62 -28.21
C LEU A 23 2.78 7.76 -27.88
N ALA A 24 1.48 7.47 -27.94
CA ALA A 24 0.51 8.25 -27.23
C ALA A 24 0.88 8.09 -25.76
N ALA A 25 1.65 9.05 -25.24
CA ALA A 25 1.81 9.21 -23.82
C ALA A 25 0.40 9.44 -23.25
N CYS A 26 -0.19 8.39 -22.66
CA CYS A 26 -1.45 8.48 -21.96
C CYS A 26 -1.30 9.50 -20.83
N ASN A 27 -1.87 10.68 -21.04
CA ASN A 27 -1.94 11.76 -20.05
C ASN A 27 -3.04 11.51 -18.99
N SER A 28 -3.41 10.26 -18.70
CA SER A 28 -4.33 9.95 -17.60
C SER A 28 -3.60 10.23 -16.29
N LYS A 29 -3.99 11.29 -15.58
CA LYS A 29 -3.39 11.65 -14.30
C LYS A 29 -3.62 10.48 -13.32
N GLU A 30 -2.52 9.86 -12.89
CA GLU A 30 -2.55 8.78 -11.91
C GLU A 30 -3.25 9.23 -10.61
N PRO A 31 -3.92 8.30 -9.90
CA PRO A 31 -4.46 8.58 -8.59
C PRO A 31 -3.32 8.89 -7.60
N GLU A 32 -3.58 9.80 -6.67
CA GLU A 32 -2.75 9.98 -5.50
C GLU A 32 -3.11 8.88 -4.49
N ILE A 33 -2.11 8.10 -4.08
CA ILE A 33 -2.28 7.00 -3.13
C ILE A 33 -1.35 7.24 -1.95
N GLN A 34 -1.93 7.29 -0.76
CA GLN A 34 -1.23 7.40 0.52
C GLN A 34 -1.53 6.15 1.33
N LEU A 35 -0.47 5.52 1.82
CA LEU A 35 -0.52 4.34 2.66
C LEU A 35 0.34 4.57 3.89
N GLU A 36 -0.25 4.35 5.06
CA GLU A 36 0.41 4.40 6.35
C GLU A 36 0.13 3.09 7.08
N VAL A 37 1.20 2.41 7.47
CA VAL A 37 1.14 1.26 8.38
C VAL A 37 2.22 1.47 9.43
N HIS A 38 1.81 1.74 10.67
CA HIS A 38 2.75 2.02 11.74
C HIS A 38 2.37 1.30 13.03
N VAL A 39 3.39 0.98 13.82
CA VAL A 39 3.26 0.41 15.16
C VAL A 39 3.85 1.38 16.16
N SER A 40 3.06 1.72 17.18
CA SER A 40 3.45 2.67 18.22
C SER A 40 3.13 2.15 19.63
N PRO A 41 3.79 2.67 20.67
CA PRO A 41 3.36 2.46 22.05
C PRO A 41 1.95 3.01 22.28
N ILE A 42 1.18 2.37 23.15
CA ILE A 42 -0.11 2.92 23.58
C ILE A 42 0.07 3.92 24.74
N SER A 43 -0.87 4.84 24.86
CA SER A 43 -0.95 5.78 25.98
C SER A 43 -1.50 5.12 27.26
N PRO A 44 -1.20 5.66 28.45
CA PRO A 44 -1.80 5.19 29.70
C PRO A 44 -3.34 5.20 29.69
N ASN A 45 -3.94 6.15 28.98
CA ASN A 45 -5.39 6.23 28.86
C ASN A 45 -5.98 5.11 28.00
N GLU A 46 -5.28 4.69 26.95
CA GLU A 46 -5.67 3.52 26.14
C GLU A 46 -5.51 2.24 26.96
N PHE A 47 -4.37 2.07 27.65
CA PHE A 47 -4.13 0.91 28.50
C PHE A 47 -5.21 0.73 29.58
N ASN A 48 -5.59 1.82 30.26
CA ASN A 48 -6.61 1.79 31.30
C ASN A 48 -8.02 1.43 30.79
N LYS A 49 -8.26 1.49 29.48
CA LYS A 49 -9.53 1.10 28.85
C LYS A 49 -9.54 -0.36 28.40
N LEU A 50 -8.40 -1.05 28.43
CA LEU A 50 -8.32 -2.44 27.99
C LEU A 50 -9.01 -3.37 29.00
N GLU A 51 -9.83 -4.28 28.48
CA GLU A 51 -10.42 -5.36 29.25
C GLU A 51 -9.45 -6.56 29.30
N LEU A 52 -8.43 -6.45 30.16
CA LEU A 52 -7.30 -7.39 30.17
C LEU A 52 -7.69 -8.84 30.53
N GLY A 53 -8.72 -9.01 31.36
CA GLY A 53 -9.21 -10.32 31.82
C GLY A 53 -8.12 -11.19 32.47
N ASP A 54 -8.40 -12.48 32.62
CA ASP A 54 -7.46 -13.46 33.23
C ASP A 54 -6.55 -14.16 32.20
N ARG A 55 -6.51 -13.65 30.95
CA ARG A 55 -5.80 -14.31 29.83
C ARG A 55 -4.29 -14.08 29.86
N ILE A 56 -3.84 -13.06 30.57
CA ILE A 56 -2.45 -12.63 30.63
C ILE A 56 -2.06 -12.37 32.09
N ILE A 57 -0.86 -12.80 32.47
CA ILE A 57 -0.38 -12.70 33.85
C ILE A 57 0.45 -11.42 33.98
N ASN A 58 0.06 -10.56 34.93
CA ASN A 58 0.73 -9.31 35.28
C ASN A 58 1.10 -8.46 34.04
N PRO A 59 0.12 -8.03 33.23
CA PRO A 59 0.38 -7.15 32.10
C PRO A 59 0.87 -5.77 32.55
N THR A 60 1.83 -5.22 31.82
CA THR A 60 2.24 -3.81 31.89
C THR A 60 1.88 -3.11 30.58
N ILE A 61 1.94 -1.77 30.57
CA ILE A 61 1.60 -0.98 29.38
C ILE A 61 2.55 -1.25 28.21
N GLU A 62 3.81 -1.54 28.50
CA GLU A 62 4.86 -1.85 27.51
C GLU A 62 4.62 -3.17 26.78
N ASP A 63 3.75 -4.03 27.31
CA ASP A 63 3.35 -5.27 26.65
C ASP A 63 2.34 -5.04 25.52
N PHE A 64 1.88 -3.81 25.33
CA PHE A 64 0.88 -3.46 24.34
C PHE A 64 1.40 -2.41 23.38
N ARG A 65 1.05 -2.60 22.10
CA ARG A 65 1.31 -1.65 21.04
C ARG A 65 0.03 -1.46 20.23
N GLN A 66 -0.07 -0.34 19.54
CA GLN A 66 -1.11 -0.10 18.55
C GLN A 66 -0.51 -0.25 17.16
N LEU A 67 -1.14 -1.05 16.31
CA LEU A 67 -0.94 -1.01 14.87
C LEU A 67 -2.03 -0.11 14.28
N THR A 68 -1.58 0.92 13.57
CA THR A 68 -2.42 1.87 12.86
C THR A 68 -2.25 1.68 11.37
N PHE A 69 -3.36 1.50 10.68
CA PHE A 69 -3.45 1.43 9.22
C PHE A 69 -4.31 2.59 8.72
N ARG A 70 -3.77 3.35 7.76
CA ARG A 70 -4.50 4.38 7.01
C ARG A 70 -4.22 4.20 5.54
N PHE A 71 -5.28 4.18 4.76
CA PHE A 71 -5.19 4.24 3.31
C PHE A 71 -6.06 5.36 2.80
N HIS A 72 -5.52 6.14 1.87
CA HIS A 72 -6.25 7.16 1.14
C HIS A 72 -5.90 7.09 -0.35
N MET A 73 -6.92 7.05 -1.19
CA MET A 73 -6.78 7.22 -2.64
C MET A 73 -7.62 8.40 -3.05
N GLU A 74 -7.06 9.31 -3.84
CA GLU A 74 -7.80 10.40 -4.49
C GLU A 74 -7.48 10.41 -5.98
N HIS A 75 -8.49 10.64 -6.80
CA HIS A 75 -8.33 10.71 -8.24
C HIS A 75 -9.09 11.87 -8.87
N SER A 76 -8.72 12.19 -10.10
CA SER A 76 -9.48 13.11 -10.93
C SER A 76 -10.71 12.45 -11.54
N ASN A 77 -11.61 13.26 -12.10
CA ASN A 77 -12.79 12.78 -12.85
C ASN A 77 -12.43 12.06 -14.17
N ALA A 78 -11.14 11.92 -14.52
CA ALA A 78 -10.70 11.16 -15.67
C ALA A 78 -10.66 9.65 -15.41
N ILE A 79 -10.77 9.22 -14.15
CA ILE A 79 -10.91 7.81 -13.76
C ILE A 79 -12.39 7.52 -13.60
N ASP A 80 -12.88 6.56 -14.38
CA ASP A 80 -14.30 6.20 -14.48
C ASP A 80 -14.63 5.00 -13.59
N HIS A 81 -13.63 4.17 -13.29
CA HIS A 81 -13.78 2.99 -12.46
C HIS A 81 -12.55 2.79 -11.58
N ARG A 82 -12.79 2.43 -10.32
CA ARG A 82 -11.77 1.94 -9.38
C ARG A 82 -12.26 0.67 -8.69
N THR A 83 -11.33 -0.19 -8.34
CA THR A 83 -11.56 -1.33 -7.45
C THR A 83 -10.45 -1.35 -6.42
N ILE A 84 -10.83 -1.45 -5.15
CA ILE A 84 -9.91 -1.53 -4.03
C ILE A 84 -10.26 -2.79 -3.24
N ARG A 85 -9.28 -3.64 -2.97
CA ARG A 85 -9.42 -4.81 -2.11
C ARG A 85 -8.45 -4.65 -0.96
N MET A 86 -9.03 -4.41 0.22
CA MET A 86 -8.28 -4.27 1.46
C MET A 86 -8.00 -5.63 2.07
N PHE A 87 -6.89 -5.68 2.81
CA PHE A 87 -6.63 -6.76 3.74
C PHE A 87 -7.57 -6.65 4.95
N ASP A 88 -8.17 -7.76 5.35
CA ASP A 88 -9.18 -7.85 6.42
C ASP A 88 -8.81 -8.85 7.54
N GLU A 89 -7.77 -9.65 7.36
CA GLU A 89 -7.33 -10.72 8.30
C GLU A 89 -6.38 -10.21 9.41
N TRP A 90 -6.57 -8.98 9.90
CA TRP A 90 -5.68 -8.32 10.88
C TRP A 90 -5.53 -9.11 12.18
N SER A 91 -6.64 -9.42 12.85
CA SER A 91 -6.64 -10.16 14.12
C SER A 91 -6.10 -11.58 13.97
N ASN A 92 -6.45 -12.25 12.86
CA ASN A 92 -5.99 -13.60 12.56
C ASN A 92 -4.47 -13.64 12.29
N THR A 93 -3.94 -12.60 11.64
CA THR A 93 -2.49 -12.46 11.43
C THR A 93 -1.75 -12.26 12.74
N LEU A 94 -2.27 -11.40 13.62
CA LEU A 94 -1.69 -11.24 14.96
C LEU A 94 -1.76 -12.55 15.77
N TYR A 95 -2.85 -13.31 15.66
CA TYR A 95 -2.97 -14.62 16.31
C TYR A 95 -1.93 -15.64 15.82
N SER A 96 -1.55 -15.58 14.54
CA SER A 96 -0.55 -16.49 13.95
C SER A 96 0.83 -16.39 14.61
N ILE A 97 1.13 -15.25 15.26
CA ILE A 97 2.40 -15.01 15.95
C ILE A 97 2.43 -15.79 17.27
N GLY A 98 2.97 -17.00 17.24
CA GLY A 98 3.09 -17.87 18.41
C GLY A 98 1.77 -18.54 18.84
N GLY A 99 0.70 -18.44 18.04
CA GLY A 99 -0.56 -19.17 18.26
C GLY A 99 -1.37 -18.71 19.47
N GLN A 100 -1.14 -17.49 19.96
CA GLN A 100 -1.86 -16.92 21.09
C GLN A 100 -2.77 -15.77 20.64
N HIS A 101 -3.88 -15.56 21.35
CA HIS A 101 -4.73 -14.39 21.10
C HIS A 101 -3.92 -13.12 21.40
N ARG A 102 -3.69 -12.31 20.37
CA ARG A 102 -2.89 -11.07 20.44
C ARG A 102 -3.69 -9.79 20.26
N ASP A 103 -4.94 -9.87 19.81
CA ASP A 103 -5.81 -8.70 19.61
C ASP A 103 -6.53 -8.33 20.92
N TRP A 104 -6.41 -7.07 21.36
CA TRP A 104 -7.03 -6.52 22.57
C TRP A 104 -8.06 -5.43 22.28
N GLY A 105 -8.42 -5.25 21.02
CA GLY A 105 -9.41 -4.29 20.58
C GLY A 105 -9.02 -3.69 19.25
N SER A 106 -9.97 -3.70 18.32
CA SER A 106 -9.81 -3.10 17.00
C SER A 106 -10.92 -2.11 16.68
N THR A 107 -10.60 -1.06 15.94
CA THR A 107 -11.59 -0.17 15.31
C THR A 107 -11.30 -0.07 13.83
N SER A 108 -12.35 -0.03 13.01
CA SER A 108 -12.19 0.09 11.57
C SER A 108 -13.25 1.02 10.98
N SER A 109 -12.88 1.76 9.94
CA SER A 109 -13.82 2.56 9.16
C SER A 109 -13.46 2.54 7.68
N SER A 110 -14.46 2.75 6.83
CA SER A 110 -14.26 2.88 5.39
C SER A 110 -15.21 3.90 4.79
N GLN A 111 -14.75 4.57 3.73
CA GLN A 111 -15.52 5.43 2.85
C GLN A 111 -15.03 5.18 1.43
N ASP A 112 -15.81 4.45 0.65
CA ASP A 112 -15.49 4.12 -0.75
C ASP A 112 -16.78 4.13 -1.59
N ASN A 113 -17.37 5.31 -1.70
CA ASN A 113 -18.62 5.48 -2.45
C ASN A 113 -18.33 5.62 -3.95
N GLU A 114 -19.12 4.95 -4.80
CA GLU A 114 -18.93 4.96 -6.27
C GLU A 114 -18.94 6.37 -6.88
N ASN A 115 -19.67 7.31 -6.28
CA ASN A 115 -19.83 8.68 -6.79
C ASN A 115 -18.81 9.68 -6.23
N GLU A 116 -17.93 9.24 -5.32
CA GLU A 116 -16.84 10.07 -4.81
C GLU A 116 -15.58 9.80 -5.61
N ASN A 117 -14.70 10.79 -5.73
CA ASN A 117 -13.41 10.66 -6.41
C ASN A 117 -12.28 10.26 -5.45
N PHE A 118 -12.62 9.77 -4.26
CA PHE A 118 -11.67 9.35 -3.25
C PHE A 118 -12.19 8.13 -2.49
N ALA A 119 -11.26 7.42 -1.85
CA ALA A 119 -11.54 6.37 -0.90
C ALA A 119 -10.66 6.52 0.34
N LYS A 120 -11.18 6.11 1.49
CA LYS A 120 -10.49 6.12 2.78
C LYS A 120 -10.77 4.83 3.53
N TYR A 121 -9.73 4.24 4.10
CA TYR A 121 -9.84 3.05 4.94
C TYR A 121 -8.94 3.21 6.15
N THR A 122 -9.47 2.87 7.32
CA THR A 122 -8.74 2.95 8.57
C THR A 122 -8.93 1.65 9.35
N HIS A 123 -7.84 1.15 9.94
CA HIS A 123 -7.89 0.04 10.89
C HIS A 123 -6.89 0.32 12.00
N ASP A 124 -7.35 0.34 13.24
CA ASP A 124 -6.50 0.45 14.43
C ASP A 124 -6.69 -0.79 15.26
N VAL A 125 -5.60 -1.43 15.68
CA VAL A 125 -5.64 -2.58 16.57
C VAL A 125 -4.64 -2.40 17.71
N VAL A 126 -5.13 -2.48 18.94
CA VAL A 126 -4.27 -2.63 20.12
C VAL A 126 -3.99 -4.10 20.29
N PHE A 127 -2.71 -4.47 20.37
CA PHE A 127 -2.30 -5.86 20.44
C PHE A 127 -1.23 -6.09 21.50
N TYR A 128 -1.22 -7.30 22.04
CA TYR A 128 -0.23 -7.75 23.03
C TYR A 128 1.06 -8.16 22.31
N SER A 129 2.05 -7.27 22.41
CA SER A 129 3.34 -7.33 21.73
C SER A 129 4.46 -7.94 22.58
N ARG A 130 4.17 -8.39 23.82
CA ARG A 130 5.18 -9.08 24.63
C ARG A 130 5.77 -10.25 23.82
N ASP A 131 7.10 -10.30 23.81
CA ASP A 131 7.91 -11.30 23.09
C ASP A 131 7.69 -11.34 21.57
N VAL A 132 7.23 -10.23 20.97
CA VAL A 132 7.11 -10.09 19.50
C VAL A 132 8.14 -9.09 19.01
N SER A 133 9.10 -9.57 18.22
CA SER A 133 10.04 -8.72 17.52
C SER A 133 9.40 -8.00 16.32
N GLU A 134 10.00 -6.89 15.91
CA GLU A 134 9.58 -6.18 14.69
C GLU A 134 9.67 -7.08 13.45
N GLU A 135 10.68 -7.94 13.38
CA GLU A 135 10.86 -8.90 12.28
C GLU A 135 9.75 -9.95 12.26
N GLU A 136 9.38 -10.52 13.41
CA GLU A 136 8.25 -11.46 13.48
C GLU A 136 6.93 -10.80 13.04
N LEU A 137 6.71 -9.54 13.43
CA LEU A 137 5.52 -8.81 13.00
C LEU A 137 5.54 -8.54 11.50
N LYS A 138 6.66 -8.09 10.92
CA LYS A 138 6.80 -7.92 9.47
C LYS A 138 6.56 -9.22 8.71
N ASN A 139 7.12 -10.33 9.22
CA ASN A 139 6.96 -11.65 8.62
C ASN A 139 5.52 -12.15 8.70
N ALA A 140 4.81 -11.90 9.80
CA ALA A 140 3.40 -12.25 9.92
C ALA A 140 2.53 -11.54 8.86
N PHE A 141 2.87 -10.28 8.54
CA PHE A 141 2.18 -9.48 7.51
C PHE A 141 2.83 -9.56 6.13
N ALA A 142 3.75 -10.50 5.86
CA ALA A 142 4.48 -10.57 4.59
C ALA A 142 3.54 -10.78 3.39
N ASP A 143 2.54 -11.65 3.56
CA ASP A 143 1.54 -11.97 2.53
C ASP A 143 0.30 -11.06 2.59
N ALA A 144 0.25 -10.13 3.53
CA ALA A 144 -0.86 -9.21 3.68
C ALA A 144 -0.74 -8.08 2.65
N THR A 145 -1.67 -8.02 1.70
CA THR A 145 -1.60 -7.08 0.57
C THR A 145 -2.86 -6.26 0.37
N ILE A 146 -2.70 -5.06 -0.18
CA ILE A 146 -3.79 -4.19 -0.66
C ILE A 146 -3.71 -4.15 -2.18
N TYR A 147 -4.79 -4.52 -2.85
CA TYR A 147 -4.89 -4.47 -4.30
C TYR A 147 -5.73 -3.27 -4.73
N ILE A 148 -5.24 -2.54 -5.73
CA ILE A 148 -5.90 -1.37 -6.29
C ILE A 148 -5.85 -1.49 -7.81
N SER A 149 -6.96 -1.23 -8.47
CA SER A 149 -6.99 -1.06 -9.92
C SER A 149 -7.88 0.10 -10.31
N TRP A 150 -7.55 0.76 -11.41
CA TRP A 150 -8.35 1.83 -11.97
C TRP A 150 -8.30 1.84 -13.50
N SER A 151 -9.32 2.44 -14.10
CA SER A 151 -9.34 2.69 -15.54
C SER A 151 -9.91 4.06 -15.89
N ASP A 152 -9.37 4.66 -16.95
CA ASP A 152 -9.91 5.88 -17.54
C ASP A 152 -11.04 5.61 -18.55
N SER A 153 -11.69 6.68 -19.02
CA SER A 153 -12.71 6.62 -20.09
C SER A 153 -12.25 6.01 -21.42
N GLN A 154 -10.94 5.93 -21.66
CA GLN A 154 -10.35 5.27 -22.82
C GLN A 154 -10.08 3.78 -22.55
N LYS A 155 -10.48 3.27 -21.38
CA LYS A 155 -10.27 1.91 -20.89
C LYS A 155 -8.79 1.56 -20.71
N HIS A 156 -7.93 2.55 -20.48
CA HIS A 156 -6.57 2.28 -20.04
C HIS A 156 -6.61 1.77 -18.61
N PHE A 157 -6.21 0.52 -18.43
CA PHE A 157 -6.22 -0.16 -17.14
C PHE A 157 -4.86 -0.07 -16.47
N GLN A 158 -4.87 0.18 -15.17
CA GLN A 158 -3.68 0.16 -14.32
C GLN A 158 -4.01 -0.52 -12.99
N GLU A 159 -3.02 -1.16 -12.39
CA GLU A 159 -3.14 -1.79 -11.08
C GLU A 159 -1.87 -1.62 -10.24
N ARG A 160 -2.04 -1.68 -8.93
CA ARG A 160 -0.96 -1.66 -7.93
C ARG A 160 -1.30 -2.60 -6.79
N THR A 161 -0.28 -3.24 -6.25
CA THR A 161 -0.36 -4.04 -5.04
C THR A 161 0.64 -3.50 -4.03
N TYR A 162 0.20 -3.31 -2.79
CA TYR A 162 1.04 -2.86 -1.68
C TYR A 162 1.12 -3.95 -0.62
N SER A 163 2.32 -4.34 -0.20
CA SER A 163 2.52 -5.24 0.94
C SER A 163 2.44 -4.44 2.24
N ILE A 164 1.62 -4.91 3.19
CA ILE A 164 1.50 -4.32 4.52
C ILE A 164 2.79 -4.55 5.31
N GLY A 165 3.37 -5.75 5.26
CA GLY A 165 4.62 -6.08 5.96
C GLY A 165 5.82 -5.23 5.49
N GLU A 166 5.91 -4.93 4.19
CA GLU A 166 6.98 -4.07 3.66
C GLU A 166 6.81 -2.60 4.04
N ASN A 167 5.57 -2.13 4.16
CA ASN A 167 5.25 -0.74 4.53
C ASN A 167 5.10 -0.54 6.05
N LEU A 168 5.27 -1.60 6.84
CA LEU A 168 5.16 -1.56 8.29
C LEU A 168 6.36 -0.84 8.92
N THR A 169 6.07 0.25 9.62
CA THR A 169 7.04 1.08 10.33
C THR A 169 6.82 1.02 11.84
N PHE A 170 7.84 1.37 12.62
CA PHE A 170 7.83 1.28 14.07
C PHE A 170 8.29 2.61 14.67
N GLU A 171 7.49 3.17 15.58
CA GLU A 171 7.88 4.32 16.37
C GLU A 171 8.95 3.91 17.38
N GLN A 172 10.04 4.67 17.43
CA GLN A 172 11.14 4.42 18.36
C GLN A 172 10.72 4.85 19.77
N GLU A 173 10.84 3.95 20.75
CA GLU A 173 10.62 4.30 22.16
C GLU A 173 11.66 5.35 22.59
N THR A 174 11.20 6.59 22.77
CA THR A 174 12.04 7.65 23.33
C THR A 174 12.31 7.33 24.79
N LYS A 175 13.44 6.65 25.07
CA LYS A 175 13.92 6.46 26.45
C LYS A 175 14.23 7.83 27.04
N GLN A 176 13.32 8.35 27.87
CA GLN A 176 13.64 9.48 28.74
C GLN A 176 14.75 9.00 29.70
N LYS A 177 15.92 9.63 29.59
CA LYS A 177 17.07 9.43 30.47
C LYS A 177 16.85 10.07 31.82
#